data_AF-A0A0C2VT48-F1
#
_entry.id   AF-A0A0C2VT48-F1
#
_cell.length_a   1.000
_cell.length_b   1.000
_cell.length_c   1.000
_cell.angle_alpha   90.00
_cell.angle_beta   90.00
_cell.angle_gamma   90.00
#
_symmetry.space_group_name_H-M   'P 1'
#
loop_
_entity.id
_entity.type
_entity.pdbx_description
1 polymer ?
#
loop_
_entity_poly.entity_id
_entity_poly.type
_entity_poly.pdbx_seq_one_letter_code
_entity_poly.pdbx_strand_id
1 'polypeptide(L)'
;MEAKLDQYIQRYQHEKDKEALQYLKEQCWPIVEGLIIELTKEKYPEKDDLLREKGMKRFPFIMSKYQVEVQLPIETFLRNTYRFYFQQVLRKQG
;
A
#
# COMPACT_ATOMS: atom_id res chain seq x y z
N MET A 1 -11.51 -10.46 10.32
CA MET A 1 -10.30 -10.26 9.49
C MET A 1 -9.66 -8.91 9.81
N GLU A 2 -10.44 -7.82 9.84
CA GLU A 2 -9.99 -6.46 10.19
C GLU A 2 -9.40 -6.32 11.60
N ALA A 3 -10.05 -6.88 12.63
CA ALA A 3 -9.54 -6.80 14.01
C ALA A 3 -8.13 -7.41 14.21
N LYS A 4 -7.72 -8.38 13.37
CA LYS A 4 -6.34 -8.89 13.37
C LYS A 4 -5.39 -7.91 12.69
N LEU A 5 -5.81 -7.29 11.58
CA LEU A 5 -4.97 -6.30 10.88
C LEU A 5 -4.65 -5.11 11.79
N ASP A 6 -5.62 -4.59 12.53
CA ASP A 6 -5.41 -3.46 13.44
C ASP A 6 -4.35 -3.77 14.51
N GLN A 7 -4.34 -4.98 15.05
CA GLN A 7 -3.31 -5.41 16.01
C GLN A 7 -1.92 -5.43 15.39
N TYR A 8 -1.78 -5.96 14.16
CA TYR A 8 -0.49 -5.97 13.47
C TYR A 8 -0.05 -4.56 13.06
N ILE A 9 -0.99 -3.68 12.71
CA ILE A 9 -0.72 -2.26 12.44
C ILE A 9 -0.15 -1.59 13.68
N GLN A 10 -0.81 -1.75 14.83
CA GLN A 10 -0.35 -1.18 16.09
C GLN A 10 1.03 -1.71 16.48
N ARG A 11 1.25 -3.04 16.42
CA ARG A 11 2.57 -3.66 16.66
C ARG A 11 3.65 -3.07 15.75
N TYR A 12 3.38 -2.97 14.45
CA TYR A 12 4.33 -2.37 13.52
C TYR A 12 4.61 -0.89 13.85
N GLN A 13 3.58 -0.11 14.18
CA GLN A 13 3.69 1.32 14.42
C GLN A 13 4.45 1.64 15.72
N HIS A 14 4.14 0.93 16.80
CA HIS A 14 4.70 1.16 18.14
C HIS A 14 6.05 0.46 18.34
N GLU A 15 6.18 -0.80 17.92
CA GLU A 15 7.34 -1.64 18.23
C GLU A 15 8.31 -1.78 17.05
N LYS A 16 7.95 -1.23 15.87
CA LYS A 16 8.69 -1.44 14.61
C LYS A 16 8.87 -2.93 14.28
N ASP A 17 7.88 -3.73 14.68
CA ASP A 17 7.84 -5.17 14.49
C ASP A 17 7.89 -5.53 12.99
N LYS A 18 8.97 -6.21 12.60
CA LYS A 18 9.21 -6.62 11.21
C LYS A 18 8.33 -7.78 10.77
N GLU A 19 7.96 -8.68 11.69
CA GLU A 19 7.03 -9.78 11.40
C GLU A 19 5.64 -9.21 11.16
N ALA A 20 5.24 -8.23 11.96
CA ALA A 20 3.99 -7.52 11.74
C ALA A 20 3.97 -6.80 10.38
N LEU A 21 5.06 -6.13 10.01
CA LEU A 21 5.17 -5.51 8.69
C LEU A 21 5.06 -6.53 7.55
N GLN A 22 5.69 -7.69 7.70
CA GLN A 22 5.64 -8.76 6.69
C GLN A 22 4.22 -9.31 6.55
N TYR A 23 3.54 -9.58 7.68
CA TYR A 23 2.15 -10.01 7.67
C TYR A 23 1.23 -8.98 7.01
N LEU A 24 1.38 -7.70 7.38
CA LEU A 24 0.59 -6.61 6.76
C LEU A 24 0.83 -6.54 5.26
N LYS A 25 2.08 -6.72 4.82
CA LYS A 25 2.42 -6.76 3.41
C LYS A 25 1.71 -7.92 2.69
N GLU A 26 1.75 -9.13 3.23
CA GLU A 26 1.07 -10.28 2.63
C GLU A 26 -0.44 -10.08 2.51
N GLN A 27 -1.07 -9.50 3.54
CA GLN A 27 -2.52 -9.29 3.55
C GLN A 27 -2.96 -8.09 2.70
N CYS A 28 -2.17 -7.01 2.68
CA CYS A 28 -2.58 -5.75 2.06
C CYS A 28 -2.06 -5.57 0.63
N TRP A 29 -0.97 -6.23 0.25
CA TRP A 29 -0.38 -6.06 -1.08
C TRP A 29 -1.32 -6.44 -2.23
N PRO A 30 -2.17 -7.48 -2.15
CA PRO A 30 -3.12 -7.78 -3.23
C PRO A 30 -4.02 -6.60 -3.63
N ILE A 31 -4.37 -5.73 -2.68
CA ILE A 31 -5.14 -4.50 -2.93
C ILE A 31 -4.34 -3.53 -3.80
N VAL A 32 -3.06 -3.36 -3.48
CA VAL A 32 -2.15 -2.47 -4.22
C VAL A 32 -1.84 -3.05 -5.60
N GLU A 33 -1.63 -4.36 -5.69
CA GLU A 33 -1.38 -5.07 -6.95
C GLU A 33 -2.57 -4.90 -7.93
N GLY A 34 -3.80 -5.08 -7.44
CA GLY A 34 -5.00 -4.83 -8.24
C GLY A 34 -5.06 -3.39 -8.76
N LEU A 35 -4.69 -2.41 -7.92
CA LEU A 35 -4.62 -1.01 -8.33
C LEU A 35 -3.51 -0.74 -9.37
N ILE A 36 -2.35 -1.39 -9.25
CA ILE A 36 -1.27 -1.26 -10.25
C ILE A 36 -1.82 -1.68 -11.61
N ILE A 37 -2.43 -2.87 -11.68
CA ILE A 37 -3.03 -3.40 -12.92
C ILE A 37 -4.10 -2.44 -13.46
N GLU A 38 -4.99 -1.91 -12.59
CA GLU A 38 -5.99 -0.90 -13.00
C GLU A 38 -5.36 0.34 -13.66
N LEU A 39 -4.22 0.81 -13.14
CA LEU A 39 -3.59 2.06 -13.60
C LEU A 39 -2.76 1.89 -14.87
N THR A 40 -2.22 0.70 -15.13
CA THR A 40 -1.27 0.45 -16.21
C THR A 40 -1.89 -0.25 -17.41
N LYS A 41 -2.91 -1.10 -17.21
CA LYS A 41 -3.47 -2.00 -18.23
C LYS A 41 -3.85 -1.32 -19.55
N GLU A 42 -4.26 -0.05 -19.53
CA GLU A 42 -4.68 0.66 -20.75
C GLU A 42 -3.61 1.59 -21.34
N LYS A 43 -2.61 2.01 -20.56
CA LYS A 43 -1.73 3.13 -20.93
C LYS A 43 -0.23 2.85 -20.81
N TYR A 44 0.17 1.98 -19.88
CA TYR A 44 1.57 1.83 -19.47
C TYR A 44 1.88 0.39 -19.00
N PRO A 45 1.60 -0.65 -19.80
CA PRO A 45 1.82 -2.04 -19.37
C PRO A 45 3.29 -2.33 -19.00
N GLU A 46 4.24 -1.58 -19.54
CA GLU A 46 5.67 -1.67 -19.20
C GLU A 46 6.04 -1.03 -17.86
N LYS A 47 5.13 -0.30 -17.22
CA LYS A 47 5.38 0.40 -15.95
C LYS A 47 4.93 -0.39 -14.72
N ASP A 48 4.32 -1.56 -14.88
CA ASP A 48 3.90 -2.42 -13.76
C ASP A 48 5.03 -2.65 -12.76
N ASP A 49 6.18 -3.14 -13.24
CA ASP A 49 7.31 -3.49 -12.38
C ASP A 49 7.90 -2.28 -11.66
N LEU A 50 7.90 -1.13 -12.33
CA LEU A 50 8.26 0.14 -11.70
C LEU A 50 7.31 0.48 -10.56
N LEU A 51 5.99 0.40 -10.77
CA LEU A 51 5.01 0.70 -9.73
C LEU A 51 5.08 -0.32 -8.58
N ARG A 52 5.33 -1.61 -8.87
CA ARG A 52 5.56 -2.64 -7.85
C ARG A 52 6.78 -2.31 -6.99
N GLU A 53 7.93 -2.04 -7.61
CA GLU A 53 9.18 -1.70 -6.90
C GLU A 53 8.99 -0.46 -6.01
N LYS A 54 8.47 0.63 -6.59
CA LYS A 54 8.22 1.89 -5.88
C LYS A 54 7.20 1.70 -4.77
N GLY A 55 6.13 0.97 -5.04
CA GLY A 55 5.06 0.72 -4.10
C GLY A 55 5.50 -0.12 -2.92
N MET A 56 6.32 -1.15 -3.17
CA MET A 56 6.97 -1.97 -2.16
C MET A 56 7.88 -1.16 -1.25
N LYS A 57 8.74 -0.33 -1.84
CA LYS A 57 9.65 0.54 -1.08
C LYS A 57 8.89 1.55 -0.22
N ARG A 58 7.71 1.99 -0.65
CA ARG A 58 6.87 2.97 0.06
C ARG A 58 5.95 2.33 1.10
N PHE A 59 5.68 1.03 1.02
CA PHE A 59 4.74 0.31 1.88
C PHE A 59 4.95 0.54 3.39
N PRO A 60 6.17 0.41 3.96
CA PRO A 60 6.38 0.59 5.39
C PRO A 60 6.02 2.02 5.84
N PHE A 61 6.39 3.02 5.03
CA PHE A 61 6.04 4.41 5.31
C PHE A 61 4.52 4.62 5.26
N ILE A 62 3.82 4.10 4.26
CA ILE A 62 2.35 4.23 4.15
C ILE A 62 1.65 3.58 5.35
N MET A 63 2.07 2.36 5.73
CA MET A 63 1.52 1.67 6.90
C MET A 63 1.78 2.42 8.21
N SER A 64 2.91 3.13 8.32
CA SER A 64 3.18 3.98 9.49
C SER A 64 2.29 5.23 9.59
N LYS A 65 1.54 5.57 8.53
CA LYS A 65 0.64 6.73 8.48
C LYS A 65 -0.84 6.39 8.63
N TYR A 66 -1.20 5.11 8.52
CA TYR A 66 -2.58 4.67 8.70
C TYR A 66 -3.02 4.88 10.15
N GLN A 67 -4.22 5.40 10.36
CA GLN A 67 -4.79 5.66 11.68
C GLN A 67 -6.01 4.77 11.88
N VAL A 68 -5.90 3.79 12.78
CA VAL A 68 -6.97 2.83 13.08
C VAL A 68 -8.22 3.53 13.62
N GLU A 69 -8.05 4.62 14.38
CA GLU A 69 -9.16 5.36 15.03
C GLU A 69 -10.04 6.16 14.05
N VAL A 70 -9.56 6.43 12.83
CA VAL A 70 -10.25 7.29 11.85
C VAL A 70 -11.43 6.56 11.16
N GLN A 71 -11.68 5.28 11.49
CA GLN A 71 -12.75 4.44 10.91
C GLN A 71 -12.74 4.36 9.36
N LEU A 72 -11.65 4.77 8.71
CA LEU A 72 -11.48 4.60 7.28
C LEU A 72 -10.97 3.18 7.02
N PRO A 73 -11.70 2.34 6.25
CA PRO A 73 -11.24 0.99 5.97
C PRO A 73 -9.85 0.99 5.33
N ILE A 74 -8.98 0.09 5.80
CA ILE A 74 -7.59 -0.01 5.32
C ILE A 74 -7.51 -0.15 3.80
N GLU A 75 -8.43 -0.89 3.18
CA GLU A 75 -8.50 -1.02 1.73
C GLU A 75 -8.71 0.34 1.05
N THR A 76 -9.65 1.13 1.55
CA THR A 76 -9.94 2.47 1.02
C THR A 76 -8.74 3.39 1.20
N PHE A 77 -8.11 3.37 2.38
CA PHE A 77 -6.89 4.13 2.64
C PHE A 77 -5.77 3.77 1.67
N LEU A 78 -5.49 2.48 1.47
CA LEU A 78 -4.44 1.99 0.59
C LEU A 78 -4.73 2.38 -0.85
N ARG A 79 -5.94 2.12 -1.35
CA ARG A 79 -6.32 2.46 -2.74
C ARG A 79 -6.15 3.95 -3.01
N ASN A 80 -6.63 4.82 -2.11
CA ASN A 80 -6.51 6.27 -2.30
C ASN A 80 -5.06 6.74 -2.25
N THR A 81 -4.31 6.30 -1.23
CA THR A 81 -2.91 6.70 -1.02
C THR A 81 -2.01 6.25 -2.17
N TYR A 82 -2.14 4.98 -2.57
CA TYR A 82 -1.36 4.43 -3.68
C TYR A 82 -1.77 5.00 -5.03
N ARG A 83 -3.06 5.29 -5.26
CA ARG A 83 -3.51 5.89 -6.53
C ARG A 83 -2.86 7.24 -6.75
N PHE A 84 -2.87 8.09 -5.72
CA PHE A 84 -2.19 9.38 -5.76
C PHE A 84 -0.68 9.21 -5.97
N TYR A 85 -0.04 8.33 -5.21
CA TYR A 85 1.40 8.08 -5.32
C TYR A 85 1.81 7.59 -6.71
N PHE A 86 1.13 6.58 -7.25
CA PHE A 86 1.43 6.02 -8.56
C PHE A 86 1.15 7.00 -9.69
N GLN A 87 0.09 7.81 -9.62
CA GLN A 87 -0.12 8.89 -10.58
C GLN A 87 1.05 9.89 -10.58
N GLN A 88 1.62 10.21 -9.42
CA GLN A 88 2.83 11.04 -9.36
C GLN A 88 4.06 10.35 -9.97
N VAL A 89 4.24 9.05 -9.72
CA VAL A 89 5.34 8.27 -10.32
C VAL A 89 5.22 8.26 -11.84
N LEU A 90 4.02 8.01 -12.37
CA LEU A 90 3.77 8.00 -13.81
C LEU A 90 4.00 9.37 -14.45
N ARG A 91 3.55 10.46 -13.81
CA ARG A 91 3.75 11.84 -14.31
C ARG A 91 5.20 12.31 -14.29
N LYS A 92 6.03 11.81 -13.36
CA LYS A 92 7.47 12.19 -13.27
C LYS A 92 8.35 11.43 -14.27
N GLN A 93 7.80 10.41 -14.93
CA GLN A 93 8.50 9.54 -15.87
C GLN A 93 8.00 9.73 -17.31
N GLY A 94 7.18 10.76 -17.56
CA GLY A 94 6.62 11.13 -18.86
C GLY A 94 7.07 12.52 -19.29
#